data_AF-A0A7C3A007-F1
#
_entry.id   AF-A0A7C3A007-F1
#
_cell.length_a   1.000
_cell.length_b   1.000
_cell.length_c   1.000
_cell.angle_alpha   90.00
_cell.angle_beta   90.00
_cell.angle_gamma   90.00
#
_symmetry.space_group_name_H-M   'P 1'
#
loop_
_entity.id
_entity.type
_entity.pdbx_description
1 polymer ?
#
loop_
_entity_poly.entity_id
_entity_poly.type
_entity_poly.pdbx_seq_one_letter_code
_entity_poly.pdbx_strand_id
1 'polypeptide(L)'
;MILPMPKFIRRWLAILRGGVSPVIIFISTLLGFTFGLVPGFSGLHVAIIVLVLILNVHIGLFLMTFAAGKGLCFAAAPVLYHIGVGVHDYLAPLLRLLAAVPVIGITDLSRYAVAGGIVAGPIVGGLAGFLLALLVIQFRKQLLRLEENSERFRQWYSKTWVRILDRILIGRRTKDAKSLFTSKATILRKAGIVLAIIVLGLCVLLVTAIKDDKARDYAVAKLTWVNGAEVNLDALSLGILSGSASAKGIQVTDARQPANNQVAIDEISADASVYNLLLGRVVVDKMVVSNMQFNQPRPSPG
;
A
#
# COMPACT_ATOMS: atom_id res chain seq x y z
N MET A 1 12.59 -20.52 -23.68
CA MET A 1 13.66 -19.66 -24.21
C MET A 1 13.39 -18.25 -23.67
N ILE A 2 14.10 -17.80 -22.63
CA ILE A 2 13.82 -16.50 -21.99
C ILE A 2 14.81 -15.50 -22.59
N LEU A 3 14.30 -14.43 -23.20
CA LEU A 3 15.09 -13.33 -23.76
C LEU A 3 16.18 -12.86 -22.78
N PRO A 4 17.41 -12.58 -23.25
CA PRO A 4 18.50 -12.13 -22.39
C PRO A 4 18.15 -10.77 -21.78
N MET A 5 17.83 -10.75 -20.48
CA MET A 5 17.51 -9.50 -19.77
C MET A 5 18.73 -8.57 -19.69
N PRO A 6 18.56 -7.25 -19.90
CA PRO A 6 19.60 -6.23 -19.75
C PRO A 6 20.33 -6.34 -18.41
N LYS A 7 21.65 -6.12 -18.41
CA LYS A 7 22.52 -6.23 -17.20
C LYS A 7 22.03 -5.34 -16.05
N PHE A 8 21.45 -4.19 -16.36
CA PHE A 8 20.84 -3.27 -15.39
C PHE A 8 19.63 -3.90 -14.68
N ILE A 9 18.64 -4.39 -15.44
CA ILE A 9 17.44 -5.06 -14.92
C ILE A 9 17.83 -6.27 -14.07
N ARG A 10 18.85 -7.03 -14.48
CA ARG A 10 19.36 -8.16 -13.71
C ARG A 10 19.97 -7.75 -12.36
N ARG A 11 20.66 -6.61 -12.28
CA ARG A 11 21.20 -6.06 -11.03
C ARG A 11 20.07 -5.58 -10.11
N TRP A 12 19.07 -4.90 -10.66
CA TRP A 12 17.88 -4.47 -9.91
C TRP A 12 17.06 -5.66 -9.38
N LEU A 13 16.81 -6.67 -10.21
CA LEU A 13 16.13 -7.90 -9.76
C LEU A 13 16.95 -8.68 -8.74
N ALA A 14 18.28 -8.63 -8.80
CA ALA A 14 19.13 -9.24 -7.78
C ALA A 14 19.04 -8.50 -6.44
N ILE A 15 18.92 -7.16 -6.46
CA ILE A 15 18.65 -6.36 -5.26
C ILE A 15 17.29 -6.75 -4.66
N LEU A 16 16.28 -6.96 -5.50
CA LEU A 16 14.92 -7.36 -5.11
C LEU A 16 14.81 -8.82 -4.63
N ARG A 17 15.80 -9.68 -4.90
CA ARG A 17 15.70 -11.12 -4.60
C ARG A 17 15.79 -11.45 -3.11
N GLY A 18 16.37 -10.58 -2.29
CA GLY A 18 16.43 -10.73 -0.84
C GLY A 18 17.27 -11.89 -0.30
N GLY A 19 17.39 -11.91 1.02
CA GLY A 19 18.11 -12.98 1.70
C GLY A 19 17.25 -14.23 1.87
N VAL A 20 17.90 -15.37 2.04
CA VAL A 20 17.22 -16.65 2.25
C VAL A 20 17.47 -17.22 3.64
N SER A 21 17.94 -16.43 4.60
CA SER A 21 18.11 -16.93 5.96
C SER A 21 16.74 -17.27 6.59
N PRO A 22 16.66 -18.22 7.54
CA PRO A 22 15.40 -18.55 8.20
C PRO A 22 14.72 -17.33 8.85
N VAL A 23 15.49 -16.41 9.40
CA VAL A 23 14.99 -15.14 9.96
C VAL A 23 14.39 -14.25 8.87
N ILE A 24 15.05 -14.12 7.71
CA ILE A 24 14.51 -13.32 6.60
C ILE A 24 13.26 -13.98 6.02
N ILE A 25 13.22 -15.30 5.93
CA ILE A 25 12.04 -16.05 5.50
C ILE A 25 10.87 -15.78 6.43
N PHE A 26 11.09 -15.86 7.75
CA PHE A 26 10.10 -15.51 8.76
C PHE A 26 9.57 -14.09 8.58
N ILE A 27 10.47 -13.09 8.49
CA ILE A 27 10.08 -11.68 8.31
C ILE A 27 9.32 -11.48 6.99
N SER A 28 9.76 -12.13 5.91
CA SER A 28 9.13 -12.02 4.59
C SER A 28 7.70 -12.55 4.61
N THR A 29 7.49 -13.72 5.24
CA THR A 29 6.16 -14.33 5.40
C THR A 29 5.28 -13.52 6.34
N LEU A 30 5.83 -13.04 7.47
CA LEU A 30 5.13 -12.21 8.43
C LEU A 30 4.57 -10.94 7.76
N LEU A 31 5.43 -10.21 7.05
CA LEU A 31 5.04 -8.99 6.35
C LEU A 31 4.08 -9.28 5.19
N GLY A 32 4.28 -10.37 4.44
CA GLY A 32 3.40 -10.74 3.33
C GLY A 32 1.99 -11.07 3.79
N PHE A 33 1.84 -11.92 4.81
CA PHE A 33 0.51 -12.20 5.39
C PHE A 33 -0.12 -10.98 6.03
N THR A 34 0.66 -10.16 6.76
CA THR A 34 0.14 -8.91 7.34
C THR A 34 -0.37 -7.99 6.24
N PHE A 35 0.38 -7.78 5.17
CA PHE A 35 -0.04 -6.97 4.03
C PHE A 35 -1.26 -7.57 3.29
N GLY A 36 -1.33 -8.89 3.17
CA GLY A 36 -2.43 -9.57 2.48
C GLY A 36 -3.73 -9.60 3.27
N LEU A 37 -3.67 -9.77 4.60
CA LEU A 37 -4.83 -9.91 5.47
C LEU A 37 -5.54 -8.60 5.79
N VAL A 38 -4.90 -7.45 5.56
CA VAL A 38 -5.60 -6.17 5.71
C VAL A 38 -6.51 -5.95 4.49
N PRO A 39 -7.82 -5.74 4.69
CA PRO A 39 -8.76 -5.45 3.60
C PRO A 39 -8.53 -4.05 3.02
N GLY A 40 -8.79 -3.90 1.73
CA GLY A 40 -8.59 -2.63 1.01
C GLY A 40 -7.11 -2.24 0.87
N PHE A 41 -6.87 -0.93 0.70
CA PHE A 41 -5.55 -0.29 0.74
C PHE A 41 -5.62 0.82 1.79
N SER A 42 -4.62 0.89 2.66
CA SER A 42 -4.56 1.83 3.79
C SER A 42 -3.11 2.30 4.00
N GLY A 43 -2.90 3.32 4.84
CA GLY A 43 -1.55 3.81 5.16
C GLY A 43 -0.59 2.71 5.66
N LEU A 44 -1.12 1.64 6.25
CA LEU A 44 -0.33 0.50 6.70
C LEU A 44 0.32 -0.26 5.55
N HIS A 45 -0.34 -0.34 4.41
CA HIS A 45 0.24 -0.95 3.21
C HIS A 45 1.48 -0.16 2.77
N VAL A 46 1.39 1.18 2.79
CA VAL A 46 2.54 2.05 2.50
C VAL A 46 3.67 1.81 3.51
N ALA A 47 3.36 1.74 4.80
CA ALA A 47 4.36 1.45 5.84
C ALA A 47 5.05 0.08 5.64
N ILE A 48 4.29 -0.97 5.32
CA ILE A 48 4.86 -2.29 5.04
C ILE A 48 5.70 -2.28 3.75
N ILE A 49 5.27 -1.57 2.70
CA ILE A 49 6.08 -1.43 1.48
C ILE A 49 7.44 -0.80 1.81
N VAL A 50 7.44 0.27 2.59
CA VAL A 50 8.68 0.92 3.06
C VAL A 50 9.54 -0.06 3.87
N LEU A 51 8.94 -0.84 4.78
CA LEU A 51 9.65 -1.89 5.51
C LEU A 51 10.23 -2.95 4.59
N VAL A 52 9.49 -3.43 3.59
CA VAL A 52 9.96 -4.43 2.61
C VAL A 52 11.13 -3.90 1.77
N LEU A 53 11.12 -2.60 1.45
CA LEU A 53 12.23 -1.96 0.74
C LEU A 53 13.47 -1.86 1.62
N ILE A 54 13.33 -1.45 2.88
CA ILE A 54 14.44 -1.25 3.83
C ILE A 54 15.02 -2.58 4.33
N LEU A 55 14.16 -3.54 4.61
CA LEU A 55 14.53 -4.86 5.13
C LEU A 55 15.01 -5.75 3.99
N ASN A 56 15.88 -6.70 4.30
CA ASN A 56 16.44 -7.64 3.34
C ASN A 56 15.45 -8.78 2.99
N VAL A 57 14.17 -8.45 2.89
CA VAL A 57 13.04 -9.36 2.64
C VAL A 57 13.16 -10.05 1.28
N HIS A 58 12.78 -11.33 1.23
CA HIS A 58 12.70 -12.11 0.01
C HIS A 58 11.40 -11.79 -0.72
N ILE A 59 11.46 -10.93 -1.74
CA ILE A 59 10.27 -10.36 -2.39
C ILE A 59 9.38 -11.44 -3.03
N GLY A 60 9.95 -12.50 -3.59
CA GLY A 60 9.14 -13.59 -4.13
C GLY A 60 8.31 -14.30 -3.06
N LEU A 61 8.84 -14.42 -1.84
CA LEU A 61 8.14 -15.07 -0.73
C LEU A 61 7.12 -14.11 -0.12
N PHE A 62 7.47 -12.83 0.02
CA PHE A 62 6.54 -11.76 0.39
C PHE A 62 5.33 -11.73 -0.55
N LEU A 63 5.53 -11.75 -1.87
CA LEU A 63 4.44 -11.70 -2.84
C LEU A 63 3.57 -12.97 -2.83
N MET A 64 4.17 -14.16 -2.67
CA MET A 64 3.39 -15.40 -2.52
C MET A 64 2.52 -15.40 -1.26
N THR A 65 3.10 -15.00 -0.13
CA THR A 65 2.39 -14.97 1.16
C THR A 65 1.40 -13.82 1.22
N PHE A 66 1.66 -12.71 0.53
CA PHE A 66 0.68 -11.66 0.24
C PHE A 66 -0.51 -12.22 -0.53
N ALA A 67 -0.30 -12.90 -1.66
CA ALA A 67 -1.38 -13.45 -2.46
C ALA A 67 -2.21 -14.47 -1.65
N ALA A 68 -1.54 -15.34 -0.89
CA ALA A 68 -2.20 -16.28 0.02
C ALA A 68 -3.00 -15.54 1.12
N GLY A 69 -2.39 -14.52 1.74
CA GLY A 69 -3.02 -13.69 2.75
C GLY A 69 -4.23 -12.92 2.20
N LYS A 70 -4.19 -12.47 0.95
CA LYS A 70 -5.31 -11.78 0.30
C LYS A 70 -6.45 -12.74 -0.03
N GLY A 71 -6.13 -13.95 -0.48
CA GLY A 71 -7.11 -15.03 -0.61
C GLY A 71 -7.78 -15.34 0.74
N LEU A 72 -6.97 -15.45 1.80
CA LEU A 72 -7.47 -15.65 3.16
C LEU A 72 -8.29 -14.46 3.66
N CYS A 73 -7.93 -13.23 3.31
CA CYS A 73 -8.69 -12.02 3.65
C CYS A 73 -10.11 -12.08 3.10
N PHE A 74 -10.29 -12.54 1.86
CA PHE A 74 -11.62 -12.67 1.25
C PHE A 74 -12.40 -13.83 1.86
N ALA A 75 -11.76 -14.96 2.12
CA ALA A 75 -12.43 -16.12 2.73
C ALA A 75 -12.82 -15.88 4.21
N ALA A 76 -11.97 -15.18 4.96
CA ALA A 76 -12.12 -14.94 6.39
C ALA A 76 -12.67 -13.54 6.70
N ALA A 77 -13.27 -12.83 5.73
CA ALA A 77 -13.78 -11.48 5.93
C ALA A 77 -14.76 -11.35 7.14
N PRO A 78 -15.72 -12.26 7.36
CA PRO A 78 -16.59 -12.21 8.54
C PRO A 78 -15.81 -12.38 9.84
N VAL A 79 -14.80 -13.26 9.85
CA VAL A 79 -13.95 -13.51 11.02
C VAL A 79 -13.11 -12.28 11.34
N LEU A 80 -12.50 -11.65 10.32
CA LEU A 80 -11.74 -10.41 10.49
C LEU A 80 -12.62 -9.28 11.02
N TYR A 81 -13.88 -9.19 10.59
CA TYR A 81 -14.84 -8.25 11.14
C TYR A 81 -15.09 -8.48 12.63
N HIS A 82 -15.41 -9.72 13.04
CA HIS A 82 -15.66 -10.04 14.46
C HIS A 82 -14.43 -9.85 15.35
N ILE A 83 -13.25 -10.23 14.86
CA ILE A 83 -11.98 -9.91 15.55
C ILE A 83 -11.87 -8.39 15.69
N GLY A 84 -12.15 -7.64 14.63
CA GLY A 84 -12.16 -6.18 14.61
C GLY A 84 -13.09 -5.53 15.62
N VAL A 85 -14.31 -6.07 15.77
CA VAL A 85 -15.29 -5.64 16.78
C VAL A 85 -14.71 -5.88 18.18
N GLY A 86 -14.21 -7.08 18.47
CA GLY A 86 -13.58 -7.37 19.76
C GLY A 86 -12.38 -6.48 20.05
N VAL A 87 -11.53 -6.21 19.05
CA VAL A 87 -10.41 -5.27 19.18
C VAL A 87 -10.91 -3.86 19.53
N HIS A 88 -12.01 -3.40 18.92
CA HIS A 88 -12.59 -2.10 19.27
C HIS A 88 -13.20 -2.08 20.67
N ASP A 89 -13.82 -3.18 21.12
CA ASP A 89 -14.44 -3.24 22.44
C ASP A 89 -13.38 -3.24 23.56
N TYR A 90 -12.29 -4.01 23.42
CA TYR A 90 -11.27 -4.13 24.46
C TYR A 90 -10.13 -3.11 24.35
N LEU A 91 -9.77 -2.69 23.13
CA LEU A 91 -8.65 -1.78 22.86
C LEU A 91 -9.12 -0.40 22.37
N ALA A 92 -10.40 -0.05 22.56
CA ALA A 92 -10.96 1.26 22.22
C ALA A 92 -10.09 2.45 22.65
N PRO A 93 -9.57 2.50 23.89
CA PRO A 93 -8.72 3.61 24.33
C PRO A 93 -7.42 3.71 23.53
N LEU A 94 -6.77 2.58 23.27
CA LEU A 94 -5.52 2.52 22.51
C LEU A 94 -5.77 2.89 21.04
N LEU A 95 -6.85 2.38 20.43
CA LEU A 95 -7.21 2.71 19.06
C LEU A 95 -7.54 4.19 18.90
N ARG A 96 -8.21 4.82 19.87
CA ARG A 96 -8.49 6.27 19.85
C ARG A 96 -7.20 7.09 19.96
N LEU A 97 -6.26 6.68 20.83
CA LEU A 97 -4.94 7.31 20.93
C LEU A 97 -4.16 7.18 19.62
N LEU A 98 -4.14 5.99 19.03
CA LEU A 98 -3.47 5.73 17.75
C LEU A 98 -4.14 6.50 16.60
N ALA A 99 -5.47 6.53 16.54
CA ALA A 99 -6.20 7.29 15.53
C ALA A 99 -5.95 8.80 15.63
N ALA A 100 -5.67 9.34 16.83
CA ALA A 100 -5.34 10.74 17.04
C ALA A 100 -3.95 11.14 16.50
N VAL A 101 -3.10 10.17 16.14
CA VAL A 101 -1.79 10.42 15.53
C VAL A 101 -1.96 10.57 14.01
N PRO A 102 -1.59 11.71 13.39
CA PRO A 102 -1.89 11.99 11.98
C PRO A 102 -1.36 10.95 10.99
N VAL A 103 -0.20 10.35 11.26
CA VAL A 103 0.40 9.30 10.41
C VAL A 103 -0.39 8.00 10.50
N ILE A 104 -0.99 7.73 11.66
CA ILE A 104 -1.73 6.49 11.94
C ILE A 104 -3.21 6.66 11.55
N GLY A 105 -3.76 7.87 11.53
CA GLY A 105 -5.11 8.17 11.01
C GLY A 105 -5.33 7.67 9.56
N ILE A 106 -4.28 7.71 8.72
CA ILE A 106 -4.29 7.20 7.33
C ILE A 106 -4.47 5.66 7.29
N THR A 107 -4.24 4.97 8.40
CA THR A 107 -4.37 3.50 8.47
C THR A 107 -5.82 3.02 8.55
N ASP A 108 -6.80 3.94 8.60
CA ASP A 108 -8.25 3.64 8.50
C ASP A 108 -8.72 2.66 9.60
N LEU A 109 -8.17 2.84 10.82
CA LEU A 109 -8.46 1.99 11.99
C LEU A 109 -9.93 1.99 12.40
N SER A 110 -10.71 2.98 11.96
CA SER A 110 -12.16 3.05 12.16
C SER A 110 -12.92 1.89 11.51
N ARG A 111 -12.34 1.24 10.50
CA ARG A 111 -12.93 0.06 9.87
C ARG A 111 -12.60 -1.18 10.69
N TYR A 112 -13.62 -1.82 11.27
CA TYR A 112 -13.48 -3.04 12.06
C TYR A 112 -12.63 -4.12 11.36
N ALA A 113 -12.91 -4.39 10.08
CA ALA A 113 -12.16 -5.41 9.33
C ALA A 113 -10.67 -5.06 9.14
N VAL A 114 -10.32 -3.77 9.09
CA VAL A 114 -8.92 -3.31 9.05
C VAL A 114 -8.26 -3.55 10.40
N ALA A 115 -8.89 -3.16 11.50
CA ALA A 115 -8.39 -3.43 12.85
C ALA A 115 -8.21 -4.93 13.11
N GLY A 116 -9.16 -5.76 12.66
CA GLY A 116 -9.05 -7.22 12.73
C GLY A 116 -7.88 -7.76 11.90
N GLY A 117 -7.68 -7.26 10.68
CA GLY A 117 -6.55 -7.61 9.83
C GLY A 117 -5.19 -7.21 10.41
N ILE A 118 -5.11 -6.09 11.13
CA ILE A 118 -3.88 -5.62 11.79
C ILE A 118 -3.45 -6.53 12.93
N VAL A 119 -4.40 -7.13 13.64
CA VAL A 119 -4.12 -8.07 14.74
C VAL A 119 -3.92 -9.48 14.20
N ALA A 120 -4.82 -9.95 13.33
CA ALA A 120 -4.76 -11.30 12.78
C ALA A 120 -3.56 -11.49 11.83
N GLY A 121 -3.19 -10.45 11.08
CA GLY A 121 -2.11 -10.47 10.09
C GLY A 121 -0.76 -10.94 10.67
N PRO A 122 -0.23 -10.26 11.69
CA PRO A 122 1.01 -10.66 12.35
C PRO A 122 0.93 -12.02 13.05
N ILE A 123 -0.23 -12.40 13.59
CA ILE A 123 -0.41 -13.72 14.23
C ILE A 123 -0.33 -14.83 13.19
N VAL A 124 -1.14 -14.76 12.13
CA VAL A 124 -1.14 -15.74 11.04
C VAL A 124 0.21 -15.76 10.33
N GLY A 125 0.76 -14.58 10.03
CA GLY A 125 2.07 -14.44 9.40
C GLY A 125 3.21 -14.96 10.26
N GLY A 126 3.14 -14.78 11.58
CA GLY A 126 4.12 -15.30 12.54
C GLY A 126 4.08 -16.83 12.62
N LEU A 127 2.89 -17.41 12.75
CA LEU A 127 2.71 -18.87 12.76
C LEU A 127 3.17 -19.50 11.44
N ALA A 128 2.70 -18.97 10.31
CA ALA A 128 3.08 -19.46 8.98
C ALA A 128 4.57 -19.26 8.70
N GLY A 129 5.13 -18.10 9.09
CA GLY A 129 6.54 -17.78 8.94
C GLY A 129 7.44 -18.69 9.77
N PHE A 130 7.02 -19.01 10.99
CA PHE A 130 7.75 -19.93 11.86
C PHE A 130 7.76 -21.35 11.28
N LEU A 131 6.59 -21.86 10.86
CA LEU A 131 6.49 -23.16 10.20
C LEU A 131 7.33 -23.24 8.93
N LEU A 132 7.28 -22.22 8.06
CA LEU A 132 8.11 -22.16 6.86
C LEU A 132 9.60 -22.11 7.21
N ALA A 133 10.01 -21.32 8.20
CA ALA A 133 11.40 -21.27 8.63
C ALA A 133 11.89 -22.64 9.13
N LEU A 134 11.07 -23.37 9.89
CA LEU A 134 11.38 -24.73 10.34
C LEU A 134 11.52 -25.71 9.18
N LEU A 135 10.57 -25.69 8.23
CA LEU A 135 10.61 -26.54 7.04
C LEU A 135 11.88 -26.28 6.22
N VAL A 136 12.30 -25.02 6.10
CA VAL A 136 13.51 -24.64 5.37
C VAL A 136 14.76 -25.12 6.08
N ILE A 137 14.83 -25.00 7.40
CA ILE A 137 15.96 -25.52 8.19
C ILE A 137 16.07 -27.03 8.02
N GLN A 138 14.95 -27.75 8.10
CA GLN A 138 14.91 -29.20 7.91
C GLN A 138 15.32 -29.61 6.49
N PHE A 139 14.79 -28.92 5.47
CA PHE A 139 15.16 -29.14 4.07
C PHE A 139 16.66 -28.95 3.82
N ARG A 140 17.25 -27.89 4.39
CA ARG A 140 18.69 -27.64 4.29
C ARG A 140 19.53 -28.68 5.02
N LYS A 141 19.07 -29.16 6.18
CA LYS A 141 19.73 -30.28 6.88
C LYS A 141 19.67 -31.56 6.05
N GLN A 142 18.56 -31.85 5.37
CA GLN A 142 18.45 -33.01 4.47
C GLN A 142 19.38 -32.88 3.26
N LEU A 143 19.48 -31.69 2.65
CA LEU A 143 20.42 -31.43 1.57
C LEU A 143 21.87 -31.70 1.97
N LEU A 144 22.28 -31.32 3.17
CA LEU A 144 23.64 -31.58 3.66
C LEU A 144 23.89 -33.05 3.99
N ARG A 145 22.86 -33.80 4.36
CA ARG A 145 22.95 -35.23 4.71
C ARG A 145 23.01 -36.13 3.47
N LEU A 146 22.45 -35.68 2.35
CA LEU A 146 22.42 -36.43 1.11
C LEU A 146 23.61 -36.00 0.23
N GLU A 147 24.57 -36.89 0.01
CA GLU A 147 25.67 -36.64 -0.91
C GLU A 147 25.13 -36.39 -2.33
N GLU A 148 25.62 -35.34 -3.00
CA GLU A 148 25.17 -34.91 -4.33
C GLU A 148 25.28 -36.03 -5.39
N ASN A 149 26.12 -37.04 -5.16
CA ASN A 149 26.36 -38.17 -6.05
C ASN A 149 25.59 -39.45 -5.71
N SER A 150 24.80 -39.46 -4.62
CA SER A 150 24.01 -40.64 -4.24
C SER A 150 22.75 -40.80 -5.12
N GLU A 151 22.37 -42.05 -5.43
CA GLU A 151 21.11 -42.32 -6.16
C GLU A 151 19.88 -41.83 -5.40
N ARG A 152 19.93 -41.88 -4.07
CA ARG A 152 18.87 -41.37 -3.18
C ARG A 152 18.68 -39.86 -3.31
N PHE A 153 19.76 -39.10 -3.51
CA PHE A 153 19.68 -37.67 -3.79
C PHE A 153 18.99 -37.40 -5.13
N ARG A 154 19.36 -38.13 -6.18
CA ARG A 154 18.75 -37.99 -7.52
C ARG A 154 17.25 -38.29 -7.50
N GLN A 155 16.83 -39.35 -6.83
CA GLN A 155 15.41 -39.73 -6.70
C GLN A 155 14.60 -38.73 -5.86
N TRP A 156 15.20 -38.16 -4.81
CA TRP A 156 14.53 -37.14 -4.02
C TRP A 156 14.43 -35.82 -4.79
N TYR A 157 15.50 -35.41 -5.46
CA TYR A 157 15.58 -34.15 -6.22
C TYR A 157 14.78 -34.16 -7.53
N SER A 158 14.45 -35.34 -8.08
CA SER A 158 13.59 -35.45 -9.26
C SER A 158 12.16 -34.94 -9.00
N LYS A 159 11.71 -34.93 -7.74
CA LYS A 159 10.37 -34.48 -7.36
C LYS A 159 10.19 -32.98 -7.63
N THR A 160 9.10 -32.62 -8.32
CA THR A 160 8.80 -31.24 -8.74
C THR A 160 8.77 -30.25 -7.56
N TRP A 161 8.24 -30.67 -6.41
CA TRP A 161 8.19 -29.83 -5.20
C TRP A 161 9.59 -29.49 -4.65
N VAL A 162 10.55 -30.42 -4.73
CA VAL A 162 11.95 -30.19 -4.30
C VAL A 162 12.62 -29.15 -5.20
N ARG A 163 12.40 -29.23 -6.51
CA ARG A 163 12.94 -28.27 -7.48
C ARG A 163 12.34 -26.88 -7.32
N ILE A 164 11.06 -26.79 -6.97
CA ILE A 164 10.40 -25.52 -6.68
C ILE A 164 10.97 -24.92 -5.39
N LEU A 165 11.10 -25.71 -4.32
CA LEU A 165 11.69 -25.26 -3.07
C LEU A 165 13.14 -24.80 -3.25
N ASP A 166 13.98 -25.54 -3.97
CA ASP A 166 15.36 -25.14 -4.26
C ASP A 166 15.41 -23.79 -5.00
N ARG A 167 14.56 -23.61 -6.02
CA ARG A 167 14.50 -22.37 -6.80
C ARG A 167 14.08 -21.16 -5.95
N ILE A 168 13.10 -21.36 -5.06
CA ILE A 168 12.55 -20.30 -4.19
C ILE A 168 13.50 -20.01 -3.02
N LEU A 169 14.17 -21.01 -2.44
CA LEU A 169 14.89 -20.90 -1.16
C LEU A 169 16.41 -20.85 -1.25
N ILE A 170 17.03 -21.34 -2.33
CA ILE A 170 18.49 -21.44 -2.45
C ILE A 170 19.00 -20.52 -3.57
N GLY A 171 18.19 -20.26 -4.58
CA GLY A 171 18.54 -19.34 -5.66
C GLY A 171 19.75 -19.81 -6.46
N ARG A 172 20.68 -18.90 -6.81
CA ARG A 172 21.90 -19.29 -7.56
C ARG A 172 22.80 -20.08 -6.61
N ARG A 173 22.95 -21.39 -6.84
CA ARG A 173 23.86 -22.29 -6.08
C ARG A 173 25.19 -21.59 -5.81
N THR A 174 25.39 -21.15 -4.57
CA THR A 174 26.74 -20.95 -4.04
C THR A 174 27.31 -22.35 -3.88
N LYS A 175 28.46 -22.61 -4.50
CA LYS A 175 29.09 -23.94 -4.58
C LYS A 175 29.34 -24.60 -3.22
N ASP A 176 29.24 -23.85 -2.12
CA ASP A 176 29.31 -24.38 -0.76
C ASP A 176 27.97 -24.24 -0.01
N ALA A 177 27.27 -25.36 0.17
CA ALA A 177 26.10 -25.44 1.05
C ALA A 177 26.42 -25.02 2.51
N LYS A 178 27.68 -25.15 2.94
CA LYS A 178 28.17 -24.67 4.25
C LYS A 178 28.18 -23.14 4.37
N SER A 179 28.47 -22.41 3.29
CA SER A 179 28.51 -20.94 3.29
C SER A 179 27.12 -20.28 3.47
N LEU A 180 26.05 -21.04 3.20
CA LEU A 180 24.66 -20.62 3.42
C LEU A 180 24.25 -20.63 4.91
N PHE A 181 25.05 -21.25 5.79
CA PHE A 181 24.81 -21.30 7.24
C PHE A 181 25.68 -20.32 8.03
N THR A 182 26.82 -19.89 7.48
CA THR A 182 27.79 -19.02 8.17
C THR A 182 27.65 -17.54 7.80
N SER A 183 26.92 -17.22 6.73
CA SER A 183 26.66 -15.83 6.35
C SER A 183 25.72 -15.16 7.35
N LYS A 184 26.26 -14.21 8.13
CA LYS A 184 25.50 -13.38 9.05
C LYS A 184 24.43 -12.62 8.26
N ALA A 185 23.17 -12.97 8.46
CA ALA A 185 22.07 -12.37 7.72
C ALA A 185 21.92 -10.91 8.15
N THR A 186 22.21 -9.98 7.25
CA THR A 186 21.88 -8.57 7.45
C THR A 186 20.39 -8.38 7.27
N ILE A 187 19.71 -7.98 8.34
CA ILE A 187 18.26 -7.71 8.33
C ILE A 187 17.97 -6.44 7.52
N LEU A 188 18.87 -5.45 7.55
CA LEU A 188 18.73 -4.19 6.82
C LEU A 188 19.54 -4.20 5.52
N ARG A 189 18.95 -3.66 4.45
CA ARG A 189 19.61 -3.48 3.14
C ARG A 189 19.83 -1.99 2.88
N LYS A 190 21.09 -1.53 2.89
CA LYS A 190 21.45 -0.11 2.66
C LYS A 190 20.90 0.45 1.35
N ALA A 191 21.01 -0.31 0.25
CA ALA A 191 20.42 0.06 -1.05
C ALA A 191 18.89 0.18 -0.99
N GLY A 192 18.26 -0.58 -0.09
CA GLY A 192 16.83 -0.53 0.17
C GLY A 192 16.36 0.77 0.81
N ILE A 193 17.15 1.34 1.71
CA ILE A 193 16.87 2.64 2.33
C ILE A 193 16.87 3.76 1.27
N VAL A 194 17.90 3.79 0.43
CA VAL A 194 17.99 4.76 -0.68
C VAL A 194 16.80 4.61 -1.63
N LEU A 195 16.46 3.36 -1.99
CA LEU A 195 15.29 3.08 -2.82
C LEU A 195 13.98 3.53 -2.16
N ALA A 196 13.80 3.31 -0.86
CA ALA A 196 12.61 3.75 -0.14
C ALA A 196 12.47 5.28 -0.16
N ILE A 197 13.56 6.03 0.04
CA ILE A 197 13.55 7.49 -0.05
C ILE A 197 13.18 7.95 -1.46
N ILE A 198 13.78 7.35 -2.50
CA ILE A 198 13.48 7.69 -3.89
C ILE A 198 12.01 7.40 -4.23
N VAL A 199 11.49 6.23 -3.86
CA VAL A 199 10.10 5.85 -4.13
C VAL A 199 9.13 6.77 -3.41
N LEU A 200 9.36 7.05 -2.13
CA LEU A 200 8.51 7.97 -1.37
C LEU A 200 8.55 9.39 -1.95
N GLY A 201 9.74 9.90 -2.27
CA GLY A 201 9.90 11.20 -2.90
C GLY A 201 9.20 11.28 -4.26
N LEU A 202 9.35 10.26 -5.09
CA LEU A 202 8.67 10.18 -6.39
C LEU A 202 7.14 10.11 -6.22
N CYS A 203 6.64 9.33 -5.26
CA CYS A 203 5.21 9.27 -4.96
C CYS A 203 4.67 10.65 -4.54
N VAL A 204 5.38 11.36 -3.66
CA VAL A 204 4.98 12.72 -3.26
C VAL A 204 4.93 13.65 -4.48
N LEU A 205 5.98 13.65 -5.30
CA LEU A 205 6.04 14.48 -6.51
C LEU A 205 4.89 14.20 -7.46
N LEU A 206 4.62 12.92 -7.76
CA LEU A 206 3.53 12.49 -8.64
C LEU A 206 2.16 12.90 -8.09
N VAL A 207 1.91 12.71 -6.79
CA VAL A 207 0.66 13.12 -6.15
C VAL A 207 0.50 14.64 -6.23
N THR A 208 1.55 15.40 -5.95
CA THR A 208 1.48 16.87 -6.02
C THR A 208 1.27 17.40 -7.43
N ALA A 209 1.73 16.70 -8.46
CA ALA A 209 1.59 17.10 -9.85
C ALA A 209 0.19 16.80 -10.43
N ILE A 210 -0.49 15.75 -9.97
CA ILE A 210 -1.73 15.25 -10.60
C ILE A 210 -2.98 15.63 -9.81
N LYS A 211 -2.85 15.95 -8.51
CA LYS A 211 -3.98 16.16 -7.59
C LYS A 211 -4.99 17.22 -8.07
N ASP A 212 -4.52 18.34 -8.60
CA ASP A 212 -5.33 19.55 -8.82
C ASP A 212 -6.27 19.32 -10.02
N ASP A 213 -5.73 18.81 -11.13
CA ASP A 213 -6.50 18.45 -12.31
C ASP A 213 -7.52 17.33 -12.02
N LYS A 214 -7.09 16.27 -11.33
CA LYS A 214 -7.99 15.15 -11.03
C LYS A 214 -9.07 15.52 -10.03
N ALA A 215 -8.76 16.35 -9.05
CA ALA A 215 -9.75 16.85 -8.12
C ALA A 215 -10.74 17.80 -8.81
N ARG A 216 -10.26 18.66 -9.73
CA ARG A 216 -11.10 19.52 -10.58
C ARG A 216 -12.07 18.69 -11.41
N ASP A 217 -11.57 17.73 -12.19
CA ASP A 217 -12.39 16.88 -13.06
C ASP A 217 -13.45 16.13 -12.27
N TYR A 218 -13.07 15.59 -11.11
CA TYR A 218 -13.98 14.89 -10.22
C TYR A 218 -15.05 15.83 -9.64
N ALA A 219 -14.66 17.03 -9.19
CA ALA A 219 -15.58 18.04 -8.68
C ALA A 219 -16.58 18.49 -9.75
N VAL A 220 -16.12 18.80 -10.96
CA VAL A 220 -16.96 19.16 -12.12
C VAL A 220 -17.96 18.06 -12.43
N ALA A 221 -17.51 16.81 -12.53
CA ALA A 221 -18.38 15.68 -12.83
C ALA A 221 -19.45 15.46 -11.75
N LYS A 222 -19.08 15.57 -10.47
CA LYS A 222 -20.01 15.44 -9.34
C LYS A 222 -20.99 16.60 -9.25
N LEU A 223 -20.52 17.83 -9.39
CA LEU A 223 -21.38 19.02 -9.32
C LEU A 223 -22.35 19.07 -10.49
N THR A 224 -21.91 18.73 -11.71
CA THR A 224 -22.77 18.60 -12.89
C THR A 224 -23.86 17.54 -12.67
N TRP A 225 -23.48 16.38 -12.13
CA TRP A 225 -24.44 15.32 -11.84
C TRP A 225 -25.49 15.72 -10.80
N VAL A 226 -25.09 16.47 -9.76
CA VAL A 226 -26.01 16.95 -8.71
C VAL A 226 -26.88 18.10 -9.23
N ASN A 227 -26.32 19.01 -10.02
CA ASN A 227 -27.04 20.17 -10.56
C ASN A 227 -28.04 19.79 -11.66
N GLY A 228 -27.78 18.69 -12.38
CA GLY A 228 -28.58 18.27 -13.53
C GLY A 228 -28.35 19.09 -14.81
N ALA A 229 -27.42 20.05 -14.75
CA ALA A 229 -26.94 20.87 -15.86
C ALA A 229 -25.44 21.17 -15.65
N GLU A 230 -24.74 21.60 -16.70
CA GLU A 230 -23.29 21.73 -16.70
C GLU A 230 -22.76 22.64 -15.58
N VAL A 231 -21.72 22.18 -14.88
CA VAL A 231 -20.99 23.01 -13.92
C VAL A 231 -19.55 23.13 -14.40
N ASN A 232 -19.11 24.35 -14.67
CA ASN A 232 -17.73 24.63 -15.04
C ASN A 232 -16.94 25.14 -13.83
N LEU A 233 -15.65 24.83 -13.85
CA LEU A 233 -14.68 25.25 -12.84
C LEU A 233 -13.36 25.48 -13.57
N ASP A 234 -12.79 26.67 -13.52
CA ASP A 234 -11.58 26.98 -14.29
C ASP A 234 -10.35 26.31 -13.67
N ALA A 235 -10.14 26.48 -12.38
CA ALA A 235 -9.01 25.90 -11.66
C ALA A 235 -9.40 25.46 -10.25
N LEU A 236 -8.86 24.32 -9.81
CA LEU A 236 -8.93 23.87 -8.42
C LEU A 236 -7.50 23.68 -7.93
N SER A 237 -7.12 24.34 -6.85
CA SER A 237 -5.81 24.25 -6.23
C SER A 237 -5.94 23.70 -4.81
N LEU A 238 -5.26 22.60 -4.53
CA LEU A 238 -5.30 21.92 -3.23
C LEU A 238 -3.92 21.99 -2.55
N GLY A 239 -3.81 22.76 -1.48
CA GLY A 239 -2.66 22.75 -0.59
C GLY A 239 -2.70 21.57 0.37
N ILE A 240 -2.20 20.40 -0.01
CA ILE A 240 -2.20 19.18 0.84
C ILE A 240 -1.53 19.44 2.21
N LEU A 241 -0.45 20.22 2.23
CA LEU A 241 0.31 20.50 3.46
C LEU A 241 -0.25 21.65 4.29
N SER A 242 -0.93 22.61 3.65
CA SER A 242 -1.57 23.75 4.31
C SER A 242 -3.03 23.48 4.67
N GLY A 243 -3.65 22.47 4.07
CA GLY A 243 -5.07 22.17 4.18
C GLY A 243 -5.95 23.18 3.42
N SER A 244 -5.35 24.02 2.57
CA SER A 244 -6.08 25.02 1.80
C SER A 244 -6.66 24.42 0.51
N ALA A 245 -7.84 24.86 0.13
CA ALA A 245 -8.50 24.53 -1.12
C ALA A 245 -9.04 25.81 -1.75
N SER A 246 -8.67 26.08 -3.01
CA SER A 246 -9.15 27.24 -3.75
C SER A 246 -9.72 26.79 -5.09
N ALA A 247 -10.94 27.23 -5.39
CA ALA A 247 -11.63 26.99 -6.64
C ALA A 247 -11.88 28.32 -7.33
N LYS A 248 -11.55 28.42 -8.62
CA LYS A 248 -11.70 29.63 -9.42
C LYS A 248 -12.62 29.42 -10.61
N GLY A 249 -13.33 30.46 -11.01
CA GLY A 249 -14.19 30.48 -12.19
C GLY A 249 -15.30 29.44 -12.13
N ILE A 250 -16.02 29.39 -11.02
CA ILE A 250 -17.12 28.42 -10.84
C ILE A 250 -18.35 28.99 -11.55
N GLN A 251 -18.92 28.21 -12.46
CA GLN A 251 -20.14 28.58 -13.19
C GLN A 251 -21.14 27.44 -13.15
N VAL A 252 -22.31 27.67 -12.56
CA VAL A 252 -23.39 26.70 -12.42
C VAL A 252 -24.50 27.04 -13.41
N THR A 253 -24.75 26.19 -14.41
CA THR A 253 -25.83 26.39 -15.40
C THR A 253 -27.21 26.33 -14.74
N ASP A 254 -28.14 27.19 -15.17
CA ASP A 254 -29.56 27.01 -14.88
C ASP A 254 -30.16 25.90 -15.77
N ALA A 255 -30.57 24.79 -15.16
CA ALA A 255 -31.17 23.65 -15.87
C ALA A 255 -32.45 24.00 -16.64
N ARG A 256 -33.14 25.09 -16.29
CA ARG A 256 -34.36 25.57 -16.98
C ARG A 256 -34.03 26.58 -18.09
N GLN A 257 -32.93 27.30 -17.96
CA GLN A 257 -32.46 28.29 -18.94
C GLN A 257 -30.97 28.10 -19.22
N PRO A 258 -30.58 27.12 -20.05
CA PRO A 258 -29.18 26.74 -20.27
C PRO A 258 -28.27 27.86 -20.81
N ALA A 259 -28.86 28.92 -21.37
CA ALA A 259 -28.14 30.10 -21.83
C ALA A 259 -27.58 30.97 -20.68
N ASN A 260 -27.99 30.72 -19.44
CA ASN A 260 -27.61 31.50 -18.27
C ASN A 260 -26.97 30.64 -17.17
N ASN A 261 -26.04 31.25 -16.44
CA ASN A 261 -25.52 30.78 -15.18
C ASN A 261 -26.49 31.14 -14.06
N GLN A 262 -27.01 30.15 -13.33
CA GLN A 262 -27.75 30.41 -12.11
C GLN A 262 -26.86 31.12 -11.08
N VAL A 263 -25.61 30.65 -10.96
CA VAL A 263 -24.59 31.20 -10.04
C VAL A 263 -23.25 31.21 -10.76
N ALA A 264 -22.53 32.33 -10.66
CA ALA A 264 -21.15 32.49 -11.09
C ALA A 264 -20.32 33.04 -9.92
N ILE A 265 -19.17 32.42 -9.65
CA ILE A 265 -18.28 32.79 -8.55
C ILE A 265 -16.84 32.84 -9.06
N ASP A 266 -16.19 33.98 -8.89
CA ASP A 266 -14.81 34.17 -9.35
C ASP A 266 -13.83 33.31 -8.56
N GLU A 267 -13.94 33.32 -7.23
CA GLU A 267 -13.07 32.55 -6.34
C GLU A 267 -13.78 32.12 -5.06
N ILE A 268 -13.65 30.84 -4.72
CA ILE A 268 -13.93 30.30 -3.39
C ILE A 268 -12.62 29.77 -2.83
N SER A 269 -12.22 30.28 -1.67
CA SER A 269 -11.02 29.82 -0.96
C SER A 269 -11.40 29.39 0.45
N ALA A 270 -11.02 28.18 0.80
CA ALA A 270 -11.30 27.56 2.09
C ALA A 270 -10.01 27.00 2.71
N ASP A 271 -9.78 27.30 3.97
CA ASP A 271 -8.68 26.74 4.76
C ASP A 271 -9.26 25.71 5.72
N ALA A 272 -8.80 24.46 5.59
CA ALA A 272 -9.18 23.39 6.48
C ALA A 272 -8.00 22.95 7.35
N SER A 273 -8.31 22.58 8.59
CA SER A 273 -7.30 22.08 9.51
C SER A 273 -6.75 20.74 9.03
N VAL A 274 -5.48 20.71 8.58
CA VAL A 274 -4.78 19.50 8.12
C VAL A 274 -4.82 18.40 9.17
N TYR A 275 -4.67 18.78 10.44
CA TYR A 275 -4.77 17.84 11.55
C TYR A 275 -6.14 17.14 11.56
N ASN A 276 -7.23 17.91 11.51
CA ASN A 276 -8.58 17.35 11.48
C ASN A 276 -8.84 16.54 10.20
N LEU A 277 -8.32 16.98 9.04
CA LEU A 277 -8.43 16.24 7.79
C LEU A 277 -7.77 14.86 7.86
N LEU A 278 -6.59 14.77 8.49
CA LEU A 278 -5.88 13.50 8.71
C LEU A 278 -6.62 12.58 9.70
N LEU A 279 -7.47 13.15 10.55
CA LEU A 279 -8.41 12.42 11.41
C LEU A 279 -9.76 12.10 10.73
N GLY A 280 -9.91 12.42 9.44
CA GLY A 280 -11.15 12.21 8.69
C GLY A 280 -12.27 13.21 9.02
N ARG A 281 -11.94 14.33 9.66
CA ARG A 281 -12.88 15.41 10.00
C ARG A 281 -12.64 16.62 9.11
N VAL A 282 -13.70 17.12 8.48
CA VAL A 282 -13.65 18.36 7.71
C VAL A 282 -14.00 19.51 8.64
N VAL A 283 -12.98 20.27 9.05
CA VAL A 283 -13.13 21.50 9.84
C VAL A 283 -12.59 22.64 9.00
N VAL A 284 -13.47 23.54 8.57
CA VAL A 284 -13.13 24.72 7.77
C VAL A 284 -12.96 25.90 8.71
N ASP A 285 -11.74 26.40 8.82
CA ASP A 285 -11.38 27.50 9.71
C ASP A 285 -11.73 28.85 9.09
N LYS A 286 -11.57 28.96 7.76
CA LYS A 286 -11.88 30.17 7.00
C LYS A 286 -12.47 29.78 5.66
N MET A 287 -13.54 30.45 5.27
CA MET A 287 -14.13 30.36 3.93
C MET A 287 -14.36 31.76 3.41
N VAL A 288 -13.85 32.05 2.22
CA VAL A 288 -14.03 33.32 1.51
C VAL A 288 -14.62 33.03 0.16
N VAL A 289 -15.67 33.77 -0.18
CA VAL A 289 -16.31 33.74 -1.49
C VAL A 289 -16.27 35.14 -2.07
N SER A 290 -15.65 35.26 -3.25
CA SER A 290 -15.42 36.53 -3.92
C SER A 290 -16.28 36.67 -5.16
N ASN A 291 -16.86 37.86 -5.35
CA ASN A 291 -17.59 38.27 -6.55
C ASN A 291 -18.68 37.27 -7.01
N MET A 292 -19.52 36.83 -6.07
CA MET A 292 -20.68 36.00 -6.40
C MET A 292 -21.70 36.81 -7.21
N GLN A 293 -22.10 36.28 -8.36
CA GLN A 293 -23.06 36.85 -9.27
C GLN A 293 -24.14 35.82 -9.61
N PHE A 294 -25.36 36.28 -9.86
CA PHE A 294 -26.50 35.43 -10.19
C PHE A 294 -27.03 35.76 -11.58
N ASN A 295 -27.61 34.75 -12.23
CA ASN A 295 -28.32 34.89 -13.51
C ASN A 295 -27.51 35.63 -14.60
N GLN A 296 -26.26 35.21 -14.80
CA GLN A 296 -25.36 35.82 -15.78
C GLN A 296 -25.44 35.09 -17.12
N PRO A 297 -25.41 35.79 -18.27
CA PRO A 297 -25.42 35.15 -19.57
C PRO A 297 -24.15 34.30 -19.78
N ARG A 298 -24.29 33.12 -20.41
CA ARG A 298 -23.17 32.24 -20.75
C ARG A 298 -22.68 32.46 -22.18
N PRO A 299 -21.38 32.23 -22.46
CA PRO A 299 -20.86 32.23 -23.83
C PRO A 299 -21.46 31.12 -24.70
N SER A 300 -21.81 29.98 -24.11
CA SER A 300 -22.45 28.85 -24.77
C SER A 300 -23.47 28.17 -23.84
N PRO A 301 -24.61 27.68 -24.37
CA PRO A 301 -25.54 26.88 -23.59
C PRO A 301 -24.87 25.61 -23.03
N GLY A 302 -25.13 25.29 -21.77
CA GLY A 302 -24.62 24.09 -21.08
C GLY A 302 -25.70 23.27 -20.39
#